data_AF-A0A349WFZ8-F1
#
_entry.id   AF-A0A349WFZ8-F1
#
_cell.length_a   1.000
_cell.length_b   1.000
_cell.length_c   1.000
_cell.angle_alpha   90.00
_cell.angle_beta   90.00
_cell.angle_gamma   90.00
#
_symmetry.space_group_name_H-M   'P 1'
#
loop_
_entity.id
_entity.type
_entity.pdbx_description
1 polymer ?
#
loop_
_entity_poly.entity_id
_entity_poly.type
_entity_poly.pdbx_seq_one_letter_code
_entity_poly.pdbx_strand_id
1 'polypeptide(L)' 'QGVESLTPGKLINPKALTTVVRDFFARSQLSQFKDQINPLAEMTHKRRLSALGPGGLNRERAGF' A
#
# COMPACT_ATOMS: atom_id res chain seq x y z
N GLN A 1 -42.08 -4.75 11.21
CA GLN A 1 -40.84 -5.54 11.35
C GLN A 1 -39.75 -4.85 10.56
N GLY A 2 -39.14 -3.83 11.13
CA GLY A 2 -38.14 -3.00 10.46
C GLY A 2 -37.30 -2.34 11.53
N VAL A 3 -36.03 -2.11 11.21
CA VAL A 3 -35.01 -1.38 11.98
C VAL A 3 -34.45 -1.97 13.30
N GLU A 4 -35.17 -2.79 14.08
CA GLU A 4 -34.61 -3.26 15.38
C GLU A 4 -33.53 -4.36 15.32
N SER A 5 -33.29 -4.96 14.15
CA SER A 5 -32.35 -6.09 13.97
C SER A 5 -31.07 -5.74 13.18
N LEU A 6 -30.89 -4.47 12.84
CA LEU A 6 -29.73 -3.96 12.11
C LEU A 6 -28.62 -3.56 13.10
N THR A 7 -27.79 -4.53 13.49
CA THR A 7 -26.59 -4.23 14.26
C THR A 7 -25.52 -3.62 13.34
N PRO A 8 -24.74 -2.62 13.80
CA PRO A 8 -23.70 -1.98 12.98
C PRO A 8 -22.71 -2.95 12.33
N GLY A 9 -22.44 -4.09 12.96
CA GLY A 9 -21.57 -5.15 12.43
C GLY A 9 -22.12 -5.86 11.17
N LYS A 10 -23.43 -5.79 10.91
CA LYS A 10 -24.03 -6.33 9.67
C LYS A 10 -23.94 -5.36 8.49
N LEU A 11 -23.56 -4.10 8.74
CA LEU A 11 -23.46 -3.06 7.71
C LEU A 11 -22.10 -3.04 7.00
N ILE A 12 -21.06 -3.60 7.62
CA ILE A 12 -19.68 -3.49 7.13
C ILE A 12 -19.13 -4.89 6.84
N ASN A 13 -18.53 -5.07 5.67
CA ASN A 13 -17.77 -6.27 5.34
C ASN A 13 -16.26 -6.02 5.52
N PRO A 14 -15.64 -6.49 6.62
CA PRO A 14 -14.22 -6.24 6.89
C PRO A 14 -13.29 -6.97 5.90
N LYS A 15 -13.75 -8.03 5.22
CA LYS A 15 -12.91 -8.80 4.29
C LYS A 15 -12.43 -7.98 3.10
N ALA A 16 -13.26 -7.04 2.63
CA ALA A 16 -12.89 -6.16 1.53
C ALA A 16 -11.70 -5.28 1.91
N LEU A 17 -11.74 -4.68 3.11
CA LEU A 17 -10.67 -3.85 3.64
C LEU A 17 -9.37 -4.66 3.81
N THR A 18 -9.45 -5.82 4.47
CA THR A 18 -8.27 -6.68 4.68
C THR A 18 -7.63 -7.10 3.37
N THR A 19 -8.44 -7.37 2.33
CA THR A 19 -7.94 -7.75 1.01
C THR A 19 -7.14 -6.62 0.37
N VAL A 20 -7.69 -5.39 0.37
CA VAL A 20 -7.00 -4.22 -0.20
C VAL A 20 -5.70 -3.91 0.54
N VAL A 21 -5.71 -3.99 1.88
CA VAL A 21 -4.51 -3.77 2.70
C VAL A 21 -3.45 -4.83 2.39
N ARG A 22 -3.84 -6.11 2.33
CA ARG A 22 -2.91 -7.19 2.01
C ARG A 22 -2.32 -7.04 0.61
N ASP A 23 -3.13 -6.75 -0.37
CA ASP A 23 -2.69 -6.63 -1.77
C ASP A 23 -1.72 -5.46 -1.95
N PHE A 24 -1.92 -4.35 -1.24
CA PHE A 24 -0.96 -3.25 -1.19
C PHE A 24 0.41 -3.72 -0.68
N PHE A 25 0.47 -4.32 0.51
CA PHE A 25 1.78 -4.71 1.08
C PHE A 25 2.43 -5.90 0.36
N ALA A 26 1.65 -6.77 -0.29
CA ALA A 26 2.17 -7.93 -1.00
C ALA A 26 2.69 -7.61 -2.41
N ARG A 27 2.10 -6.63 -3.12
CA ARG A 27 2.34 -6.45 -4.57
C ARG A 27 2.62 -5.02 -5.00
N SER A 28 2.42 -4.02 -4.13
CA SER A 28 2.62 -2.61 -4.52
C SER A 28 4.09 -2.36 -4.90
N GLN A 29 4.30 -1.58 -5.96
CA GLN A 29 5.62 -1.09 -6.35
C GLN A 29 6.31 -0.25 -5.26
N LEU A 30 5.52 0.32 -4.34
CA LEU A 30 6.00 1.07 -3.19
C LEU A 30 6.32 0.18 -1.98
N SER A 31 5.81 -1.06 -1.94
CA SER A 31 6.12 -2.04 -0.89
C SER A 31 7.34 -2.87 -1.31
N GLN A 32 8.52 -2.33 -1.05
CA GLN A 32 9.79 -2.92 -1.50
C GLN A 32 10.43 -3.80 -0.41
N PHE A 33 11.19 -4.80 -0.84
CA PHE A 33 12.02 -5.58 0.08
C PHE A 33 13.09 -4.69 0.72
N LYS A 34 13.11 -4.67 2.05
CA LYS A 34 14.04 -3.83 2.83
C LYS A 34 15.49 -4.19 2.49
N ASP A 35 16.30 -3.15 2.30
CA ASP A 35 17.73 -3.29 2.07
C ASP A 35 18.44 -3.33 3.43
N GLN A 36 19.14 -4.43 3.70
CA GLN A 36 19.74 -4.74 5.00
C GLN A 36 21.22 -5.11 4.89
N ILE A 37 21.90 -4.68 3.82
CA ILE A 37 23.34 -4.95 3.66
C ILE A 37 24.14 -4.32 4.81
N ASN A 38 23.76 -3.11 5.24
CA ASN A 38 24.37 -2.40 6.36
C ASN A 38 23.41 -1.32 6.93
N PRO A 39 23.68 -0.75 8.12
CA PRO A 39 22.80 0.25 8.74
C PRO A 39 22.57 1.51 7.91
N LEU A 40 23.57 1.92 7.11
CA LEU A 40 23.45 3.10 6.24
C LEU A 40 22.52 2.84 5.06
N ALA A 41 22.60 1.65 4.45
CA ALA A 41 21.71 1.21 3.37
C ALA A 41 20.26 1.16 3.86
N GLU A 42 20.03 0.61 5.06
CA GLU A 42 18.70 0.60 5.69
C GLU A 42 18.15 2.03 5.87
N MET A 43 18.95 2.94 6.41
CA MET A 43 18.55 4.33 6.64
C MET A 43 18.26 5.07 5.33
N THR A 44 19.10 4.85 4.32
CA THR A 44 18.94 5.47 3.00
C THR A 44 17.68 4.96 2.31
N HIS A 45 17.40 3.65 2.38
CA HIS A 45 16.19 3.07 1.78
C HIS A 45 14.93 3.61 2.46
N LYS A 46 14.86 3.64 3.80
CA LYS A 46 13.69 4.20 4.51
C LYS A 46 13.42 5.68 4.23
N ARG A 47 14.46 6.46 3.87
CA ARG A 47 14.36 7.88 3.55
C ARG A 47 14.18 8.17 2.05
N ARG A 48 14.13 7.14 1.20
CA ARG A 48 14.03 7.29 -0.26
C ARG A 48 12.63 7.77 -0.66
N LEU A 49 12.57 8.80 -1.51
CA LEU A 49 11.35 9.26 -2.17
C LEU A 49 11.34 8.76 -3.63
N SER A 50 10.16 8.38 -4.13
CA SER A 50 9.97 7.89 -5.51
C SER A 50 8.87 8.66 -6.20
N ALA A 51 9.16 9.20 -7.39
CA ALA A 51 8.15 9.73 -8.32
C ALA A 51 7.51 8.62 -9.18
N LEU A 52 8.02 7.39 -9.10
CA LEU A 52 7.52 6.22 -9.80
C LEU A 52 6.47 5.50 -8.94
N GLY A 53 5.46 4.93 -9.59
CA GLY A 53 4.37 4.19 -8.94
C GLY A 53 3.03 4.40 -9.66
N PRO A 54 1.94 3.79 -9.17
CA PRO A 54 0.60 4.08 -9.67
C PRO A 54 0.28 5.57 -9.54
N GLY A 55 -0.05 6.22 -10.67
CA GLY A 55 -0.31 7.67 -10.72
C GLY A 55 0.95 8.56 -10.75
N GLY A 56 2.15 7.96 -10.71
CA GLY A 56 3.42 8.66 -10.84
C GLY A 56 3.96 8.71 -12.27
N LEU A 57 5.22 9.09 -12.40
CA LEU A 57 5.93 9.11 -13.67
C LEU A 57 6.23 7.68 -14.17
N ASN A 58 6.10 7.48 -15.48
CA ASN A 58 6.55 6.25 -16.13
C ASN A 58 8.02 6.41 -16.55
N ARG A 59 8.85 5.43 -16.20
CA ARG A 59 10.31 5.46 -16.45
C ARG A 59 10.67 5.65 -17.92
N GLU A 60 9.84 5.15 -18.83
CA GLU A 60 10.01 5.27 -20.29
C GLU A 60 9.57 6.63 -20.86
N ARG A 61 8.71 7.36 -20.13
CA ARG A 61 8.16 8.65 -20.58
C ARG A 61 8.71 9.85 -19.82
N ALA A 62 9.36 9.62 -18.69
CA ALA A 62 10.02 10.66 -17.91
C ALA A 62 11.32 11.07 -18.62
N GLY A 63 11.28 12.21 -19.31
CA GLY A 63 12.41 12.86 -19.96
C GLY A 63 12.52 14.33 -19.53
N PHE A 64 13.60 14.98 -19.95
CA PHE A 64 13.85 16.41 -19.71
C PHE A 64 13.12 17.29 -20.73
#